data_AF-A0A1Y1VF35-F1
#
_entry.id   AF-A0A1Y1VF35-F1
#
_cell.length_a   1.000
_cell.length_b   1.000
_cell.length_c   1.000
_cell.angle_alpha   90.00
_cell.angle_beta   90.00
_cell.angle_gamma   90.00
#
_symmetry.space_group_name_H-M   'P 1'
#
loop_
_entity.id
_entity.type
_entity.pdbx_description
1 polymer ?
#
loop_
_entity_poly.entity_id
_entity_poly.type
_entity_poly.pdbx_seq_one_letter_code
_entity_poly.pdbx_strand_id
1 'polypeptide(L)'
;MSVQTEPSISTLSRASSLLFKALYVYPDNVAVYHLLAFISLIMNQFNTALEIAEMGQCIDESYEPLNELIEEINMILTQLEGTEDQEPLIENNNLSDGLRNVLCQIFNKFDKDQDGLLNFDEVAELINATNGQYPDRSFIQQMIGMFNSMVANSITGADGNGDADKLTLEAFLAFYLKQTLEDPSETRCDLEKFGYDSKLLIQRDVSPPA
;
A
#
# COMPACT_ATOMS: atom_id res chain seq x y z
N MET A 1 21.21 18.91 2.36
CA MET A 1 20.23 17.83 2.63
C MET A 1 20.26 16.92 1.43
N SER A 2 20.84 15.74 1.59
CA SER A 2 20.90 14.74 0.53
C SER A 2 19.50 14.15 0.40
N VAL A 3 18.81 14.41 -0.71
CA VAL A 3 17.57 13.72 -1.05
C VAL A 3 17.96 12.26 -1.27
N GLN A 4 17.63 11.37 -0.33
CA GLN A 4 17.71 9.94 -0.56
C GLN A 4 16.70 9.64 -1.67
N THR A 5 17.20 9.49 -2.89
CA THR A 5 16.41 8.96 -4.00
C THR A 5 16.16 7.49 -3.73
N GLU A 6 14.90 7.08 -3.65
CA GLU A 6 14.52 5.68 -3.60
C GLU A 6 15.27 4.88 -4.68
N PRO A 7 15.77 3.68 -4.35
CA PRO A 7 16.48 2.88 -5.32
C PRO A 7 15.55 2.53 -6.49
N SER A 8 15.91 2.97 -7.70
CA SER A 8 15.08 2.69 -8.88
C SER A 8 14.87 1.18 -9.03
N ILE A 9 13.68 0.76 -9.47
CA ILE A 9 13.32 -0.65 -9.71
C ILE A 9 14.37 -1.35 -10.58
N SER A 10 14.94 -0.63 -11.56
CA SER A 10 16.03 -1.16 -12.42
C SER A 10 17.32 -1.48 -11.66
N THR A 11 17.66 -0.68 -10.63
CA THR A 11 18.81 -0.90 -9.76
C THR A 11 18.58 -2.14 -8.89
N LEU A 12 17.40 -2.26 -8.29
CA LEU A 12 17.03 -3.43 -7.46
C LEU A 12 17.03 -4.70 -8.29
N SER A 13 16.41 -4.69 -9.47
CA SER A 13 16.40 -5.84 -10.39
C SER A 13 17.81 -6.29 -10.79
N ARG A 14 18.70 -5.32 -11.07
CA ARG A 14 20.10 -5.62 -11.36
C ARG A 14 20.82 -6.21 -10.16
N ALA A 15 20.58 -5.70 -8.95
CA ALA A 15 21.16 -6.23 -7.72
C ALA A 15 20.70 -7.67 -7.48
N SER A 16 19.41 -7.97 -7.58
CA SER A 16 18.87 -9.33 -7.47
C SER A 16 19.51 -10.28 -8.48
N SER A 17 19.66 -9.86 -9.74
CA SER A 17 20.35 -10.65 -10.77
C SER A 17 21.80 -10.97 -10.43
N LEU A 18 22.54 -10.07 -9.77
CA LEU A 18 23.91 -10.33 -9.34
C LEU A 18 23.94 -11.28 -8.14
N LEU A 19 23.01 -11.13 -7.20
CA LEU A 19 22.90 -12.01 -6.03
C LEU A 19 22.49 -13.43 -6.42
N PHE A 20 21.58 -13.61 -7.38
CA PHE A 20 21.27 -14.94 -7.93
C PHE A 20 22.50 -15.63 -8.55
N LYS A 21 23.36 -14.86 -9.24
CA LYS A 21 24.64 -15.39 -9.74
C LYS A 21 25.60 -15.75 -8.60
N ALA A 22 25.60 -14.97 -7.53
CA ALA A 22 26.41 -15.27 -6.35
C ALA A 22 25.94 -16.56 -5.66
N LEU A 23 24.62 -16.78 -5.51
CA LEU A 23 24.06 -18.03 -4.98
C LEU A 23 24.46 -19.25 -5.81
N TYR A 24 24.47 -19.12 -7.14
CA TYR A 24 24.89 -20.21 -8.02
C TYR A 24 26.34 -20.66 -7.75
N VAL A 25 27.21 -19.73 -7.35
CA VAL A 25 28.63 -20.02 -7.06
C VAL A 25 28.85 -20.36 -5.58
N TYR A 26 28.10 -19.73 -4.68
CA TYR A 26 28.22 -19.82 -3.23
C TYR A 26 26.85 -20.10 -2.59
N PRO A 27 26.29 -21.30 -2.75
CA PRO A 27 24.95 -21.64 -2.27
C PRO A 27 24.85 -21.63 -0.74
N ASP A 28 25.95 -21.84 -0.02
CA ASP A 28 25.95 -21.84 1.45
C ASP A 28 26.16 -20.44 2.07
N ASN A 29 26.18 -19.39 1.25
CA ASN A 29 26.39 -18.02 1.73
C ASN A 29 25.06 -17.37 2.13
N VAL A 30 24.72 -17.50 3.41
CA VAL A 30 23.48 -17.01 4.04
C VAL A 30 23.27 -15.50 3.82
N ALA A 31 24.34 -14.71 3.79
CA ALA A 31 24.24 -13.27 3.55
C ALA A 31 23.64 -12.93 2.18
N VAL A 32 23.76 -13.81 1.19
CA VAL A 32 23.16 -13.61 -0.13
C VAL A 32 21.64 -13.83 -0.09
N TYR A 33 21.16 -14.81 0.70
CA TYR A 33 19.73 -15.01 0.95
C TYR A 33 19.13 -13.81 1.69
N HIS A 34 19.81 -13.32 2.72
CA HIS A 34 19.41 -12.12 3.45
C HIS A 34 19.23 -10.93 2.49
N LEU A 35 20.21 -10.64 1.64
CA LEU A 35 20.11 -9.52 0.69
C LEU A 35 18.99 -9.71 -0.34
N LEU A 36 18.76 -10.93 -0.83
CA LEU A 36 17.66 -11.22 -1.76
C LEU A 36 16.30 -11.07 -1.09
N ALA A 37 16.13 -11.59 0.12
CA ALA A 37 14.92 -11.43 0.92
C ALA A 37 14.64 -9.95 1.19
N PHE A 38 15.66 -9.19 1.56
CA PHE A 38 15.55 -7.75 1.82
C PHE A 38 15.15 -6.95 0.56
N ILE A 39 15.70 -7.27 -0.61
CA ILE A 39 15.27 -6.63 -1.87
C ILE A 39 13.82 -7.00 -2.19
N SER A 40 13.43 -8.27 -2.01
CA SER A 40 12.05 -8.70 -2.20
C SER A 40 11.08 -7.96 -1.26
N LEU A 41 11.48 -7.73 -0.01
CA LEU A 41 10.73 -6.94 0.96
C LEU A 41 10.53 -5.50 0.47
N ILE A 42 11.59 -4.81 0.04
CA ILE A 42 11.50 -3.44 -0.53
C ILE A 42 10.57 -3.39 -1.76
N MET A 43 10.48 -4.48 -2.51
CA MET A 43 9.59 -4.61 -3.68
C MET A 43 8.16 -5.03 -3.31
N ASN A 44 7.80 -5.03 -2.03
CA ASN A 44 6.51 -5.50 -1.49
C ASN A 44 6.17 -6.94 -1.91
N GLN A 45 7.19 -7.77 -2.17
CA GLN A 45 7.06 -9.19 -2.48
C GLN A 45 7.23 -10.01 -1.20
N PHE A 46 6.35 -9.80 -0.21
CA PHE A 46 6.50 -10.31 1.16
C PHE A 46 6.61 -11.84 1.24
N ASN A 47 5.72 -12.57 0.57
CA ASN A 47 5.76 -14.04 0.54
C ASN A 47 7.07 -14.55 -0.08
N THR A 48 7.51 -13.98 -1.21
CA THR A 48 8.81 -14.30 -1.83
C THR A 48 9.98 -13.95 -0.90
N ALA A 49 9.90 -12.83 -0.17
CA ALA A 49 10.92 -12.43 0.79
C ALA A 49 11.03 -13.45 1.93
N LEU A 50 9.89 -13.89 2.46
CA LEU A 50 9.82 -14.90 3.52
C LEU A 50 10.40 -16.23 3.05
N GLU A 51 9.95 -16.75 1.90
CA GLU A 51 10.46 -18.01 1.33
C GLU A 51 11.99 -17.98 1.14
N ILE A 52 12.52 -16.87 0.62
CA ILE A 52 13.98 -16.71 0.45
C ILE A 52 14.68 -16.68 1.80
N ALA A 53 14.09 -16.02 2.79
CA ALA A 53 14.69 -15.91 4.10
C ALA A 53 14.70 -17.25 4.84
N GLU A 54 13.60 -18.00 4.79
CA GLU A 54 13.52 -19.35 5.38
C GLU A 54 14.52 -20.31 4.72
N MET A 55 14.74 -20.22 3.40
CA MET A 55 15.78 -20.98 2.72
C MET A 55 17.18 -20.67 3.27
N GLY A 56 17.48 -19.39 3.54
CA GLY A 56 18.75 -19.00 4.16
C GLY A 56 18.87 -19.48 5.62
N GLN A 57 17.77 -19.47 6.37
CA GLN A 57 17.73 -19.95 7.76
C GLN A 57 18.01 -21.45 7.84
N CYS A 58 17.58 -22.24 6.84
CA CYS A 58 17.92 -23.66 6.75
C CYS A 58 19.43 -23.93 6.59
N ILE A 59 20.21 -22.94 6.15
CA ILE A 59 21.66 -23.05 5.97
C ILE A 59 22.38 -22.66 7.28
N ASP A 60 21.96 -21.58 7.92
CA ASP A 60 22.49 -21.13 9.22
C ASP A 60 21.39 -20.49 10.06
N GLU A 61 20.85 -21.27 11.00
CA GLU A 61 19.80 -20.83 11.94
C GLU A 61 20.28 -19.72 12.90
N SER A 62 21.59 -19.56 13.08
CA SER A 62 22.18 -18.60 14.03
C SER A 62 22.47 -17.23 13.44
N TYR A 63 22.26 -17.05 12.13
CA TYR A 63 22.53 -15.80 11.44
C TYR A 63 21.47 -14.74 11.75
N GLU A 64 21.71 -13.97 12.81
CA GLU A 64 20.80 -12.95 13.38
C GLU A 64 20.15 -12.02 12.33
N PRO A 65 20.87 -11.40 11.38
CA PRO A 65 20.24 -10.42 10.48
C PRO A 65 19.09 -11.00 9.65
N LEU A 66 19.15 -12.30 9.33
CA LEU A 66 18.08 -12.96 8.60
C LEU A 66 16.90 -13.31 9.50
N ASN A 67 17.16 -13.71 10.75
CA ASN A 67 16.12 -13.98 11.72
C ASN A 67 15.31 -12.71 12.06
N GLU A 68 15.99 -11.58 12.25
CA GLU A 68 15.33 -10.28 12.44
C GLU A 68 14.46 -9.92 11.24
N LEU A 69 14.95 -10.14 10.01
CA LEU A 69 14.18 -9.90 8.79
C LEU A 69 12.95 -10.81 8.69
N ILE A 70 13.06 -12.09 9.07
CA ILE A 70 11.91 -13.02 9.10
C ILE A 70 10.86 -12.53 10.10
N GLU A 71 11.27 -12.09 11.29
CA GLU A 71 10.35 -11.53 12.28
C GLU A 71 9.63 -10.29 11.73
N GLU A 72 10.37 -9.37 11.10
CA GLU A 72 9.82 -8.17 10.46
C GLU A 72 8.79 -8.51 9.36
N ILE A 73 9.14 -9.42 8.44
CA ILE A 73 8.25 -9.84 7.35
C ILE A 73 6.97 -10.46 7.92
N ASN A 74 7.08 -11.31 8.94
CA ASN A 74 5.91 -11.92 9.58
C ASN A 74 5.02 -10.89 10.28
N MET A 75 5.61 -9.89 10.94
CA MET A 75 4.83 -8.79 11.54
C MET A 75 4.06 -8.01 10.47
N ILE A 76 4.68 -7.72 9.33
CA ILE A 76 4.03 -7.03 8.20
C ILE A 76 2.90 -7.89 7.62
N LEU A 77 3.18 -9.16 7.31
CA LEU A 77 2.19 -10.10 6.77
C LEU A 77 0.98 -10.24 7.70
N THR A 78 1.20 -10.35 9.02
CA THR A 78 0.12 -10.42 10.00
C THR A 78 -0.79 -9.18 9.95
N GLN A 79 -0.23 -7.98 9.73
CA GLN A 79 -1.03 -6.76 9.62
C GLN A 79 -1.83 -6.68 8.31
N LEU A 80 -1.24 -7.19 7.21
CA LEU A 80 -1.80 -7.21 5.87
C LEU A 80 -2.87 -8.28 5.67
N GLU A 81 -2.56 -9.53 6.03
CA GLU A 81 -3.41 -10.71 5.83
C GLU A 81 -4.40 -10.91 6.99
N GLY A 82 -4.25 -10.15 8.07
CA GLY A 82 -5.15 -10.22 9.21
C GLY A 82 -4.88 -11.43 10.11
N THR A 83 -5.82 -11.65 11.03
CA THR A 83 -5.80 -12.73 12.03
C THR A 83 -7.23 -13.24 12.23
N GLU A 84 -7.44 -14.23 13.11
CA GLU A 84 -8.79 -14.70 13.44
C GLU A 84 -9.72 -13.57 13.94
N ASP A 85 -9.17 -12.54 14.59
CA ASP A 85 -9.91 -11.41 15.16
C ASP A 85 -9.82 -10.13 14.31
N GLN A 86 -9.21 -10.19 13.13
CA GLN A 86 -8.91 -9.01 12.32
C GLN A 86 -8.95 -9.35 10.84
N GLU A 87 -9.86 -8.72 10.10
CA GLU A 87 -10.00 -8.93 8.67
C GLU A 87 -8.74 -8.53 7.88
N PRO A 88 -8.43 -9.26 6.79
CA PRO A 88 -7.33 -8.94 5.90
C PRO A 88 -7.53 -7.57 5.25
N LEU A 89 -6.45 -6.80 5.10
CA LEU A 89 -6.40 -5.64 4.21
C LEU A 89 -6.01 -6.05 2.79
N ILE A 90 -5.18 -7.08 2.65
CA ILE A 90 -4.65 -7.57 1.37
C ILE A 90 -4.93 -9.06 1.21
N GLU A 91 -5.33 -9.45 0.00
CA GLU A 91 -5.44 -10.84 -0.44
C GLU A 91 -4.79 -10.96 -1.83
N ASN A 92 -3.90 -11.93 -2.01
CA ASN A 92 -3.22 -12.18 -3.29
C ASN A 92 -2.59 -10.91 -3.91
N ASN A 93 -1.88 -10.11 -3.10
CA ASN A 93 -1.25 -8.83 -3.49
C ASN A 93 -2.22 -7.73 -3.97
N ASN A 94 -3.52 -7.85 -3.69
CA ASN A 94 -4.53 -6.84 -3.99
C ASN A 94 -5.29 -6.47 -2.71
N LEU A 95 -5.99 -5.33 -2.71
CA LEU A 95 -6.93 -5.00 -1.63
C LEU A 95 -7.91 -6.17 -1.44
N SER A 96 -8.12 -6.58 -0.19
CA SER A 96 -9.13 -7.58 0.15
C SER A 96 -10.52 -7.10 -0.28
N ASP A 97 -11.43 -8.03 -0.54
CA ASP A 97 -12.80 -7.65 -0.93
C ASP A 97 -13.49 -6.80 0.15
N GLY A 98 -13.22 -7.09 1.43
CA GLY A 98 -13.71 -6.31 2.57
C GLY A 98 -13.21 -4.87 2.55
N LEU A 99 -11.90 -4.67 2.44
CA LEU A 99 -11.31 -3.33 2.40
C LEU A 99 -11.76 -2.56 1.16
N ARG A 100 -11.78 -3.22 0.00
CA ARG A 100 -12.26 -2.62 -1.25
C ARG A 100 -13.70 -2.13 -1.12
N ASN A 101 -14.59 -2.92 -0.51
CA ASN A 101 -15.98 -2.53 -0.30
C ASN A 101 -16.09 -1.29 0.60
N VAL A 102 -15.35 -1.25 1.70
CA VAL A 102 -15.30 -0.08 2.60
C VAL A 102 -14.79 1.16 1.87
N LEU A 103 -13.70 1.04 1.11
CA LEU A 103 -13.14 2.14 0.34
C LEU A 103 -14.09 2.66 -0.74
N CYS A 104 -14.83 1.77 -1.42
CA CYS A 104 -15.89 2.16 -2.34
C CYS A 104 -17.02 2.94 -1.64
N GLN A 105 -17.42 2.53 -0.43
CA GLN A 105 -18.43 3.25 0.36
C GLN A 105 -17.92 4.63 0.79
N ILE A 106 -16.65 4.73 1.19
CA ILE A 106 -16.01 6.01 1.51
C ILE A 106 -15.99 6.90 0.27
N PHE A 107 -15.54 6.40 -0.88
CA PHE A 107 -15.53 7.17 -2.13
C PHE A 107 -16.93 7.71 -2.48
N ASN A 108 -17.94 6.84 -2.48
CA ASN A 108 -19.32 7.22 -2.79
C ASN A 108 -19.93 8.21 -1.78
N LYS A 109 -19.40 8.28 -0.55
CA LYS A 109 -19.83 9.27 0.44
C LYS A 109 -19.35 10.68 0.10
N PHE A 110 -18.21 10.81 -0.55
CA PHE A 110 -17.63 12.09 -0.95
C PHE A 110 -18.01 12.48 -2.38
N ASP A 111 -18.37 11.53 -3.24
CA ASP A 111 -18.94 11.78 -4.58
C ASP A 111 -20.37 12.34 -4.47
N LYS A 112 -20.49 13.66 -4.35
CA LYS A 112 -21.76 14.35 -4.06
C LYS A 112 -22.62 14.51 -5.29
N ASP A 113 -22.00 14.71 -6.45
CA ASP A 113 -22.70 14.83 -7.72
C ASP A 113 -22.97 13.46 -8.38
N GLN A 114 -22.43 12.37 -7.81
CA GLN A 114 -22.66 10.99 -8.22
C GLN A 114 -22.23 10.72 -9.66
N ASP A 115 -21.20 11.43 -10.12
CA ASP A 115 -20.64 11.24 -11.45
C ASP A 115 -19.60 10.11 -11.51
N GLY A 116 -19.27 9.52 -10.35
CA GLY A 116 -18.28 8.45 -10.21
C GLY A 116 -16.84 8.95 -10.12
N LEU A 117 -16.62 10.26 -10.00
CA LEU A 117 -15.33 10.93 -9.94
C LEU A 117 -15.33 11.95 -8.79
N LEU A 118 -14.25 12.02 -8.01
CA LEU A 118 -14.14 13.08 -7.00
C LEU A 118 -13.54 14.33 -7.62
N ASN A 119 -14.33 15.40 -7.66
CA ASN A 119 -13.85 16.71 -8.05
C ASN A 119 -12.98 17.36 -6.94
N PHE A 120 -12.48 18.55 -7.23
CA PHE A 120 -11.58 19.28 -6.34
C PHE A 120 -12.12 19.45 -4.91
N ASP A 121 -13.37 19.90 -4.78
CA ASP A 121 -13.97 20.21 -3.48
C ASP A 121 -14.20 18.92 -2.68
N GLU A 122 -14.58 17.84 -3.35
CA GLU A 122 -14.82 16.52 -2.74
C GLU A 122 -13.51 15.88 -2.28
N VAL A 123 -12.44 15.97 -3.07
CA VAL A 123 -11.11 15.53 -2.67
C VAL A 123 -10.59 16.36 -1.49
N ALA A 124 -10.84 17.68 -1.48
CA ALA A 124 -10.45 18.55 -0.36
C ALA A 124 -11.15 18.14 0.94
N GLU A 125 -12.45 17.81 0.87
CA GLU A 125 -13.22 17.31 2.02
C GLU A 125 -12.74 15.94 2.48
N LEU A 126 -12.41 15.04 1.54
CA LEU A 126 -11.85 13.73 1.86
C LEU A 126 -10.53 13.87 2.62
N ILE A 127 -9.60 14.69 2.13
CA ILE A 127 -8.32 14.94 2.80
C ILE A 127 -8.53 15.61 4.16
N ASN A 128 -9.46 16.55 4.26
CA ASN A 128 -9.78 17.17 5.54
C ASN A 128 -10.39 16.18 6.55
N ALA A 129 -11.17 15.20 6.10
CA ALA A 129 -11.68 14.15 6.97
C ALA A 129 -10.58 13.22 7.48
N THR A 130 -9.55 12.95 6.67
CA THR A 130 -8.40 12.09 7.04
C THR A 130 -7.34 12.82 7.87
N ASN A 131 -7.05 14.08 7.54
CA ASN A 131 -5.91 14.82 8.09
C ASN A 131 -6.31 16.00 8.99
N GLY A 132 -7.60 16.32 9.07
CA GLY A 132 -8.13 17.43 9.87
C GLY A 132 -7.81 18.82 9.31
N GLN A 133 -7.29 18.91 8.08
CA GLN A 133 -6.93 20.17 7.43
C GLN A 133 -7.30 20.17 5.94
N TYR A 134 -7.80 21.31 5.47
CA TYR A 134 -8.01 21.54 4.04
C TYR A 134 -6.66 21.81 3.35
N PRO A 135 -6.28 21.00 2.36
CA PRO A 135 -5.08 21.23 1.58
C PRO A 135 -5.25 22.37 0.58
N ASP A 136 -4.13 22.93 0.11
CA ASP A 136 -4.16 23.94 -0.94
C ASP A 136 -4.49 23.35 -2.32
N ARG A 137 -4.86 24.24 -3.25
CA ARG A 137 -5.32 23.82 -4.57
C ARG A 137 -4.26 23.14 -5.42
N SER A 138 -3.03 23.64 -5.34
CA SER A 138 -1.89 23.04 -6.05
C SER A 138 -1.60 21.63 -5.57
N PHE A 139 -1.70 21.38 -4.26
CA PHE A 139 -1.50 20.08 -3.67
C PHE A 139 -2.53 19.07 -4.17
N ILE A 140 -3.83 19.41 -4.14
CA ILE A 140 -4.89 18.53 -4.64
C ILE A 140 -4.68 18.21 -6.12
N GLN A 141 -4.36 19.20 -6.95
CA GLN A 141 -4.11 18.97 -8.39
C GLN A 141 -2.92 18.03 -8.62
N GLN A 142 -1.82 18.22 -7.88
CA GLN A 142 -0.67 17.32 -7.94
C GLN A 142 -1.03 15.91 -7.50
N MET A 143 -1.82 15.78 -6.43
CA MET A 143 -2.25 14.51 -5.88
C MET A 143 -3.15 13.75 -6.87
N ILE A 144 -4.16 14.42 -7.45
CA ILE A 144 -5.03 13.84 -8.47
C ILE A 144 -4.21 13.39 -9.68
N GLY A 145 -3.33 14.25 -10.19
CA GLY A 145 -2.45 13.91 -11.31
C GLY A 145 -1.55 12.71 -11.01
N MET A 146 -0.98 12.66 -9.80
CA MET A 146 -0.14 11.54 -9.35
C MET A 146 -0.93 10.24 -9.28
N PHE A 147 -2.11 10.23 -8.64
CA PHE A 147 -2.91 9.01 -8.46
C PHE A 147 -3.50 8.52 -9.78
N ASN A 148 -4.03 9.41 -10.62
CA ASN A 148 -4.52 9.03 -11.94
C ASN A 148 -3.38 8.43 -12.78
N SER A 149 -2.16 8.95 -12.70
CA SER A 149 -1.01 8.38 -13.42
C SER A 149 -0.63 6.94 -13.01
N MET A 150 -1.10 6.46 -11.85
CA MET A 150 -0.88 5.08 -11.39
C MET A 150 -1.72 4.05 -12.16
N VAL A 151 -2.77 4.48 -12.86
CA VAL A 151 -3.71 3.59 -13.56
C VAL A 151 -3.62 3.83 -15.07
N ALA A 152 -3.33 2.78 -15.83
CA ALA A 152 -3.06 2.85 -17.27
C ALA A 152 -4.24 3.37 -18.12
N ASN A 153 -5.47 3.29 -17.58
CA ASN A 153 -6.70 3.73 -18.23
C ASN A 153 -7.32 4.96 -17.57
N SER A 154 -6.56 5.70 -16.75
CA SER A 154 -7.07 6.94 -16.17
C SER A 154 -7.43 7.94 -17.28
N ILE A 155 -8.41 8.79 -16.99
CA ILE A 155 -8.86 9.84 -17.91
C ILE A 155 -7.71 10.82 -18.13
N THR A 156 -6.90 10.57 -19.17
CA THR A 156 -5.84 11.49 -19.58
C THR A 156 -6.50 12.66 -20.29
N GLY A 157 -6.49 13.82 -19.65
CA GLY A 157 -7.11 15.05 -20.14
C GLY A 157 -6.57 15.49 -21.48
N ALA A 158 -7.23 15.03 -22.55
CA ALA A 158 -7.00 15.48 -23.91
C ALA A 158 -8.28 16.04 -24.55
N ASP A 159 -9.42 15.86 -23.90
CA ASP A 159 -10.76 16.18 -24.37
C ASP A 159 -11.29 17.52 -23.83
N GLY A 160 -10.56 18.19 -22.92
CA GLY A 160 -10.90 19.55 -22.48
C GLY A 160 -12.18 19.65 -21.66
N ASN A 161 -12.73 18.52 -21.20
CA ASN A 161 -13.98 18.45 -20.41
C ASN A 161 -13.78 18.64 -18.89
N GLY A 162 -12.53 18.74 -18.42
CA GLY A 162 -12.22 18.96 -16.99
C GLY A 162 -12.15 17.69 -16.13
N ASP A 163 -12.47 16.51 -16.68
CA ASP A 163 -12.49 15.25 -15.91
C ASP A 163 -11.09 14.72 -15.54
N ALA A 164 -10.04 15.18 -16.24
CA ALA A 164 -8.65 14.85 -15.88
C ALA A 164 -8.17 15.51 -14.58
N ASP A 165 -8.92 16.51 -14.10
CA ASP A 165 -8.72 17.15 -12.80
C ASP A 165 -9.56 16.50 -11.69
N LYS A 166 -10.20 15.35 -11.96
CA LYS A 166 -10.98 14.58 -10.99
C LYS A 166 -10.32 13.23 -10.68
N LEU A 167 -10.50 12.75 -9.45
CA LEU A 167 -9.95 11.48 -8.99
C LEU A 167 -10.91 10.33 -9.32
N THR A 168 -10.44 9.31 -10.02
CA THR A 168 -11.23 8.10 -10.29
C THR A 168 -11.23 7.16 -9.08
N LEU A 169 -12.27 6.31 -8.96
CA LEU A 169 -12.30 5.24 -7.97
C LEU A 169 -11.09 4.29 -8.12
N GLU A 170 -10.69 3.97 -9.34
CA GLU A 170 -9.54 3.10 -9.59
C GLU A 170 -8.23 3.71 -9.07
N ALA A 171 -8.02 5.01 -9.29
CA ALA A 171 -6.87 5.74 -8.77
C ALA A 171 -6.90 5.84 -7.25
N PHE A 172 -8.07 6.05 -6.66
CA PHE A 172 -8.28 6.04 -5.21
C PHE A 172 -7.92 4.68 -4.59
N LEU A 173 -8.41 3.58 -5.17
CA LEU A 173 -8.07 2.23 -4.73
C LEU A 173 -6.59 1.91 -4.92
N ALA A 174 -5.98 2.33 -6.03
CA ALA A 174 -4.55 2.14 -6.27
C ALA A 174 -3.69 2.88 -5.24
N PHE A 175 -4.09 4.10 -4.85
CA PHE A 175 -3.45 4.84 -3.77
C PHE A 175 -3.53 4.07 -2.44
N TYR A 176 -4.72 3.64 -2.04
CA TYR A 176 -4.88 2.88 -0.80
C TYR A 176 -4.13 1.55 -0.82
N LEU A 177 -4.06 0.87 -1.96
CA LEU A 177 -3.24 -0.33 -2.10
C LEU A 177 -1.77 -0.02 -1.80
N LYS A 178 -1.22 1.03 -2.44
CA LYS A 178 0.17 1.44 -2.21
C LYS A 178 0.40 1.80 -0.73
N GLN A 179 -0.45 2.66 -0.15
CA GLN A 179 -0.35 3.05 1.25
C GLN A 179 -0.44 1.83 2.17
N THR A 180 -1.36 0.90 1.92
CA THR A 180 -1.55 -0.30 2.73
C THR A 180 -0.31 -1.20 2.71
N LEU A 181 0.36 -1.33 1.55
CA LEU A 181 1.59 -2.12 1.43
C LEU A 181 2.78 -1.46 2.16
N GLU A 182 2.81 -0.13 2.25
CA GLU A 182 3.88 0.63 2.92
C GLU A 182 3.65 0.76 4.43
N ASP A 183 2.42 1.07 4.85
CA ASP A 183 2.01 1.23 6.23
C ASP A 183 0.56 0.74 6.43
N PRO A 184 0.37 -0.56 6.73
CA PRO A 184 -0.94 -1.14 6.98
C PRO A 184 -1.67 -0.48 8.16
N SER A 185 -0.91 0.03 9.14
CA SER A 185 -1.46 0.66 10.35
C SER A 185 -2.08 2.01 10.04
N GLU A 186 -1.48 2.80 9.14
CA GLU A 186 -2.05 4.07 8.70
C GLU A 186 -3.40 3.86 7.99
N THR A 187 -3.50 2.86 7.11
CA THR A 187 -4.79 2.51 6.48
C THR A 187 -5.85 2.19 7.52
N ARG A 188 -5.53 1.39 8.54
CA ARG A 188 -6.48 1.09 9.63
C ARG A 188 -6.88 2.34 10.40
N CYS A 189 -5.94 3.23 10.70
CA CYS A 189 -6.20 4.52 11.35
C CYS A 189 -7.18 5.39 10.53
N ASP A 190 -6.97 5.47 9.22
CA ASP A 190 -7.83 6.22 8.30
C ASP A 190 -9.27 5.70 8.30
N LEU A 191 -9.47 4.38 8.29
CA LEU A 191 -10.80 3.78 8.37
C LEU A 191 -11.57 4.21 9.63
N GLU A 192 -10.89 4.34 10.77
CA GLU A 192 -11.54 4.80 12.01
C GLU A 192 -12.03 6.25 11.90
N LYS A 193 -11.25 7.12 11.23
CA LYS A 193 -11.64 8.52 10.99
C LYS A 193 -12.90 8.61 10.12
N PHE A 194 -13.11 7.65 9.24
CA PHE A 194 -14.34 7.54 8.44
C PHE A 194 -15.52 6.89 9.17
N GLY A 195 -15.33 6.42 10.41
CA GLY A 195 -16.36 5.80 11.23
C GLY A 195 -16.49 4.29 11.04
N TYR A 196 -15.47 3.62 10.51
CA TYR A 196 -15.42 2.16 10.41
C TYR A 196 -14.68 1.53 11.57
N ASP A 197 -15.02 0.29 11.87
CA ASP A 197 -14.18 -0.57 12.69
C ASP A 197 -12.98 -1.01 11.85
N SER A 198 -11.79 -0.57 12.25
CA SER A 198 -10.55 -0.82 11.51
C SER A 198 -10.11 -2.28 11.52
N LYS A 199 -10.65 -3.11 12.41
CA LYS A 199 -10.33 -4.55 12.47
C LYS A 199 -11.33 -5.37 11.68
N LEU A 200 -12.61 -5.08 11.83
CA LEU A 200 -13.69 -5.86 11.24
C LEU A 200 -14.15 -5.34 9.88
N LEU A 201 -13.66 -4.17 9.46
CA LEU A 201 -14.00 -3.53 8.17
C LEU A 201 -15.51 -3.33 7.99
N ILE A 202 -16.21 -3.03 9.09
CA ILE A 202 -17.64 -2.73 9.12
C ILE A 202 -17.87 -1.30 9.61
N GLN A 203 -18.95 -0.67 9.16
CA GLN A 203 -19.33 0.64 9.68
C GLN A 203 -19.68 0.51 11.17
N ARG A 204 -19.13 1.38 12.02
CA ARG A 204 -19.52 1.39 13.43
C ARG A 204 -20.97 1.84 13.52
N ASP A 205 -21.81 1.09 14.23
CA ASP A 205 -23.14 1.53 14.60
C ASP A 205 -23.02 2.79 15.46
N VAL A 206 -23.18 3.95 14.85
CA VAL A 206 -23.36 5.19 15.59
C VAL A 206 -24.78 5.17 16.14
N SER A 207 -24.99 4.43 17.24
CA SER A 207 -26.16 4.66 18.08
C SER A 207 -26.09 6.13 18.51
N PRO A 208 -27.07 6.99 18.17
CA PRO A 208 -27.07 8.36 18.66
C PRO A 208 -27.07 8.30 20.20
N PRO A 209 -26.34 9.20 20.88
CA PRO A 209 -26.40 9.27 22.34
C PRO A 209 -27.86 9.45 22.75
N ALA A 210 -28.33 8.55 23.62
CA ALA A 210 -29.65 8.58 24.22
C ALA A 210 -29.87 9.83 25.08
#